data_AF-A0A7V5SH32-F1
#
_entry.id   AF-A0A7V5SH32-F1
#
_cell.length_a   1.000
_cell.length_b   1.000
_cell.length_c   1.000
_cell.angle_alpha   90.00
_cell.angle_beta   90.00
_cell.angle_gamma   90.00
#
_symmetry.space_group_name_H-M   'P 1'
#
loop_
_entity.id
_entity.type
_entity.pdbx_description
1 polymer ?
#
loop_
_entity_poly.entity_id
_entity_poly.type
_entity_poly.pdbx_seq_one_letter_code
_entity_poly.pdbx_strand_id
1 'polypeptide(L)'
;MVRREQLHQCGPVVWEIPPTVRPDMRVPARIYASAELLEQILRDRSLEQLINVATLPGIQQAAIVMPDVHEGYGFPIGGIAAMDLQEGVISPGGIGYDINCGVRLLVSELSVTEVQARLEQLAKSLYQAVPSGVGRGGRFKLNVRELDKVLEYGVQWALAEGYGEEEDLNVIESRGRIPEADAGAVSREAKERGRDQLGTMGAGNHFVEVGYVDKLFDESIGRVLGLKQKQVVVLIHTGSRGLGHQVATDYIRIMLAALSRYNIRLPDRELACAPLQSPEGQRYFRAMCAAANFAWTNRQLITWEVRQTWQEVFGESGGRLRILYDVAHNIAKIEQHTIEGRTQRVLVHRKGATRAFPPGHPETPPMYREVGQPVLIPGSMGTASYVLVGAPGSMEQTFGSTCHGAGRQMSRHAAKRAVDAERLRSELRQRGIVVQAGSVRGLVEEAPIAYKDVDAVVHVVHTAGIARIVARLRPIAVIKG
;
A
#
# COMPACT_ATOMS: atom_id res chain seq x y z
N MET A 1 -13.21 23.34 8.50
CA MET A 1 -13.60 21.94 8.73
C MET A 1 -14.89 21.66 7.99
N VAL A 2 -14.94 20.56 7.25
CA VAL A 2 -16.17 20.06 6.61
C VAL A 2 -17.15 19.65 7.70
N ARG A 3 -18.40 20.09 7.59
CA ARG A 3 -19.47 19.77 8.55
C ARG A 3 -20.40 18.69 8.00
N ARG A 4 -21.03 17.94 8.90
CA ARG A 4 -21.88 16.79 8.56
C ARG A 4 -23.02 17.16 7.61
N GLU A 5 -23.56 18.37 7.72
CA GLU A 5 -24.68 18.85 6.89
C GLU A 5 -24.30 19.04 5.42
N GLN A 6 -23.00 19.04 5.10
CA GLN A 6 -22.49 19.13 3.73
C GLN A 6 -22.39 17.75 3.06
N LEU A 7 -22.61 16.66 3.79
CA LEU A 7 -22.54 15.29 3.28
C LEU A 7 -23.94 14.74 3.00
N HIS A 8 -24.10 14.13 1.84
CA HIS A 8 -25.31 13.43 1.44
C HIS A 8 -25.04 11.93 1.45
N GLN A 9 -25.88 11.16 2.12
CA GLN A 9 -25.75 9.70 2.09
C GLN A 9 -26.33 9.17 0.79
N CYS A 10 -25.49 8.54 -0.04
CA CYS A 10 -25.85 8.03 -1.36
C CYS A 10 -25.94 6.50 -1.40
N GLY A 11 -25.63 5.83 -0.29
CA GLY A 11 -25.75 4.39 -0.13
C GLY A 11 -25.53 3.97 1.33
N PRO A 12 -25.59 2.65 1.64
CA PRO A 12 -25.48 2.18 3.02
C PRO A 12 -24.23 2.67 3.75
N VAL A 13 -23.11 2.75 3.04
CA VAL A 13 -21.80 3.15 3.56
C VAL A 13 -21.09 4.16 2.64
N VAL A 14 -21.86 4.88 1.82
CA VAL A 14 -21.35 5.82 0.82
C VAL A 14 -21.94 7.19 1.05
N TRP A 15 -21.07 8.19 1.15
CA TRP A 15 -21.42 9.59 1.35
C TRP A 15 -20.78 10.43 0.24
N GLU A 16 -21.40 11.56 -0.07
CA GLU A 16 -20.92 12.46 -1.11
C GLU A 16 -21.02 13.91 -0.65
N ILE A 17 -20.00 14.70 -0.99
CA ILE A 17 -19.99 16.15 -0.89
C ILE A 17 -20.18 16.69 -2.30
N PRO A 18 -21.30 17.36 -2.60
CA PRO A 18 -21.61 17.78 -3.96
C PRO A 18 -20.66 18.91 -4.41
N PRO A 19 -20.40 19.04 -5.73
CA PRO A 19 -19.55 20.11 -6.27
C PRO A 19 -20.04 21.52 -5.91
N THR A 20 -21.34 21.68 -5.64
CA THR A 20 -21.95 22.96 -5.26
C THR A 20 -21.43 23.51 -3.93
N VAL A 21 -20.75 22.70 -3.11
CA VAL A 21 -20.13 23.15 -1.85
C VAL A 21 -18.98 24.12 -2.07
N ARG A 22 -18.26 24.02 -3.20
CA ARG A 22 -17.20 24.97 -3.54
C ARG A 22 -17.12 25.21 -5.07
N PRO A 23 -17.20 26.46 -5.57
CA PRO A 23 -17.34 26.75 -6.99
C PRO A 23 -16.24 26.24 -7.94
N ASP A 24 -15.06 25.91 -7.41
CA ASP A 24 -13.92 25.39 -8.17
C ASP A 24 -13.84 23.85 -8.20
N MET A 25 -14.75 23.15 -7.50
CA MET A 25 -14.88 21.70 -7.61
C MET A 25 -15.37 21.32 -9.00
N ARG A 26 -14.65 20.40 -9.65
CA ARG A 26 -14.99 19.87 -10.97
C ARG A 26 -15.85 18.62 -10.89
N VAL A 27 -15.71 17.87 -9.80
CA VAL A 27 -16.40 16.61 -9.52
C VAL A 27 -16.81 16.55 -8.05
N PRO A 28 -17.77 15.68 -7.66
CA PRO A 28 -18.06 15.43 -6.25
C PRO A 28 -16.87 14.81 -5.51
N ALA A 29 -16.90 14.93 -4.19
CA ALA A 29 -16.02 14.19 -3.28
C ALA A 29 -16.79 13.04 -2.64
N ARG A 30 -16.36 11.79 -2.87
CA ARG A 30 -17.04 10.55 -2.43
C ARG A 30 -16.29 9.86 -1.30
N ILE A 31 -17.01 9.49 -0.25
CA ILE A 31 -16.48 8.94 0.99
C ILE A 31 -17.11 7.58 1.26
N TYR A 32 -16.27 6.55 1.41
CA TYR A 32 -16.70 5.24 1.88
C TYR A 32 -16.49 5.15 3.39
N ALA A 33 -17.57 5.12 4.18
CA ALA A 33 -17.49 5.04 5.64
C ALA A 33 -18.83 4.56 6.25
N SER A 34 -18.73 3.79 7.35
CA SER A 34 -19.88 3.63 8.26
C SER A 34 -20.15 4.95 8.99
N ALA A 35 -21.30 5.08 9.65
CA ALA A 35 -21.61 6.27 10.44
C ALA A 35 -20.55 6.51 11.53
N GLU A 36 -20.06 5.47 12.19
CA GLU A 36 -19.06 5.55 13.27
C GLU A 36 -17.69 5.96 12.74
N LEU A 37 -17.27 5.42 11.60
CA LEU A 37 -16.01 5.82 10.97
C LEU A 37 -16.07 7.26 10.45
N LEU A 38 -17.23 7.69 9.96
CA LEU A 38 -17.42 9.05 9.49
C LEU A 38 -17.19 10.07 10.62
N GLU A 39 -17.66 9.80 11.84
CA GLU A 39 -17.40 10.65 13.01
C GLU A 39 -15.91 10.78 13.36
N GLN A 40 -15.09 9.79 13.01
CA GLN A 40 -13.64 9.86 13.19
C GLN A 40 -12.99 10.65 12.06
N ILE A 41 -13.45 10.45 10.82
CA ILE A 41 -12.95 11.12 9.61
C ILE A 41 -13.19 12.63 9.67
N LEU A 42 -14.30 13.08 10.26
CA LEU A 42 -14.63 14.50 10.43
C LEU A 42 -13.69 15.26 11.40
N ARG A 43 -12.76 14.58 12.09
CA ARG A 43 -11.89 15.17 13.12
C ARG A 43 -10.59 15.76 12.59
N ASP A 44 -10.22 15.47 11.34
CA ASP A 44 -8.99 15.98 10.72
C ASP A 44 -9.26 16.70 9.39
N ARG A 45 -8.20 17.07 8.67
CA ARG A 45 -8.32 17.81 7.40
C ARG A 45 -8.51 16.90 6.19
N SER A 46 -8.70 15.60 6.35
CA SER A 46 -8.77 14.65 5.23
C SER A 46 -9.89 14.97 4.23
N LEU A 47 -11.06 15.39 4.70
CA LEU A 47 -12.17 15.79 3.81
C LEU A 47 -11.92 17.14 3.12
N GLU A 48 -11.21 18.07 3.77
CA GLU A 48 -10.78 19.31 3.12
C GLU A 48 -9.79 19.02 1.99
N GLN A 49 -8.83 18.12 2.24
CA GLN A 49 -7.90 17.63 1.24
C GLN A 49 -8.63 16.94 0.09
N LEU A 50 -9.65 16.14 0.37
CA LEU A 50 -10.47 15.51 -0.67
C LEU A 50 -11.21 16.53 -1.55
N ILE A 51 -11.81 17.55 -0.94
CA ILE A 51 -12.44 18.66 -1.67
C ILE A 51 -11.40 19.40 -2.53
N ASN A 52 -10.17 19.58 -2.03
CA ASN A 52 -9.06 20.13 -2.80
C ASN A 52 -8.70 19.26 -4.01
N VAL A 53 -8.63 17.94 -3.86
CA VAL A 53 -8.40 17.00 -4.97
C VAL A 53 -9.47 17.13 -6.06
N ALA A 54 -10.73 17.33 -5.67
CA ALA A 54 -11.86 17.49 -6.59
C ALA A 54 -11.77 18.72 -7.52
N THR A 55 -10.79 19.62 -7.31
CA THR A 55 -10.56 20.81 -8.16
C THR A 55 -9.54 20.57 -9.29
N LEU A 56 -8.82 19.45 -9.24
CA LEU A 56 -7.68 19.21 -10.13
C LEU A 56 -8.12 19.07 -11.59
N PRO A 57 -7.41 19.69 -12.55
CA PRO A 57 -7.74 19.57 -13.97
C PRO A 57 -7.76 18.12 -14.45
N GLY A 58 -8.76 17.80 -15.28
CA GLY A 58 -8.94 16.48 -15.88
C GLY A 58 -9.36 15.36 -14.93
N ILE A 59 -9.65 15.64 -13.64
CA ILE A 59 -10.21 14.64 -12.73
C ILE A 59 -11.54 14.08 -13.25
N GLN A 60 -11.73 12.77 -13.12
CA GLN A 60 -12.87 12.05 -13.65
C GLN A 60 -13.81 11.56 -12.54
N GLN A 61 -15.12 11.66 -12.78
CA GLN A 61 -16.25 11.19 -11.94
C GLN A 61 -16.32 11.73 -10.51
N ALA A 62 -15.31 11.45 -9.67
CA ALA A 62 -15.27 11.84 -8.26
C ALA A 62 -13.82 11.81 -7.73
N ALA A 63 -13.53 12.66 -6.75
CA ALA A 63 -12.40 12.45 -5.85
C ALA A 63 -12.85 11.49 -4.74
N ILE A 64 -12.14 10.40 -4.49
CA ILE A 64 -12.62 9.30 -3.65
C ILE A 64 -11.72 9.09 -2.42
N VAL A 65 -12.32 8.78 -1.27
CA VAL A 65 -11.59 8.27 -0.11
C VAL A 65 -12.17 6.98 0.45
N MET A 66 -11.26 6.13 0.93
CA MET A 66 -11.54 4.85 1.57
C MET A 66 -11.79 5.00 3.09
N PRO A 67 -12.31 3.98 3.79
CA PRO A 67 -12.72 4.12 5.18
C PRO A 67 -11.55 4.32 6.17
N ASP A 68 -10.35 3.95 5.75
CA ASP A 68 -9.07 4.16 6.42
C ASP A 68 -8.49 5.58 6.22
N VAL A 69 -9.27 6.49 5.61
CA VAL A 69 -8.82 7.84 5.27
C VAL A 69 -8.34 8.64 6.48
N HIS A 70 -7.25 9.38 6.30
CA HIS A 70 -6.75 10.34 7.28
C HIS A 70 -5.88 11.38 6.58
N GLU A 71 -5.57 12.45 7.30
CA GLU A 71 -4.77 13.57 6.80
C GLU A 71 -3.44 13.10 6.19
N GLY A 72 -3.15 13.56 4.96
CA GLY A 72 -1.92 13.31 4.24
C GLY A 72 -1.21 14.60 3.83
N TYR A 73 -0.31 14.49 2.84
CA TYR A 73 0.30 15.64 2.14
C TYR A 73 -0.45 15.93 0.83
N GLY A 74 -1.20 17.03 0.76
CA GLY A 74 -2.02 17.42 -0.40
C GLY A 74 -3.26 16.54 -0.58
N PHE A 75 -3.07 15.29 -0.99
CA PHE A 75 -4.12 14.27 -0.98
C PHE A 75 -4.22 13.63 0.40
N PRO A 76 -5.44 13.24 0.84
CA PRO A 76 -5.57 12.40 2.01
C PRO A 76 -4.96 11.01 1.74
N ILE A 77 -4.43 10.37 2.78
CA ILE A 77 -4.13 8.93 2.73
C ILE A 77 -5.47 8.20 2.74
N GLY A 78 -5.62 7.11 1.97
CA GLY A 78 -6.92 6.53 1.63
C GLY A 78 -7.52 7.12 0.34
N GLY A 79 -6.82 8.04 -0.33
CA GLY A 79 -7.34 8.79 -1.47
C GLY A 79 -7.11 8.12 -2.83
N ILE A 80 -8.09 8.28 -3.72
CA ILE A 80 -8.06 7.84 -5.12
C ILE A 80 -8.54 8.98 -6.03
N ALA A 81 -7.86 9.20 -7.15
CA ALA A 81 -8.34 10.09 -8.20
C ALA A 81 -7.88 9.59 -9.58
N ALA A 82 -8.83 9.44 -10.51
CA ALA A 82 -8.54 9.17 -11.90
C ALA A 82 -8.46 10.48 -12.68
N MET A 83 -7.42 10.62 -13.50
CA MET A 83 -7.15 11.80 -14.31
C MET A 83 -7.18 11.42 -15.79
N ASP A 84 -7.80 12.25 -16.61
CA ASP A 84 -7.71 12.15 -18.07
C ASP A 84 -6.24 12.15 -18.52
N LEU A 85 -5.91 11.40 -19.57
CA LEU A 85 -4.50 11.32 -20.00
C LEU A 85 -4.00 12.57 -20.72
N GLN A 86 -4.87 13.30 -21.42
CA GLN A 86 -4.49 14.47 -22.20
C GLN A 86 -4.57 15.74 -21.36
N GLU A 87 -5.72 15.94 -20.70
CA GLU A 87 -6.05 17.16 -19.97
C GLU A 87 -5.81 17.05 -18.46
N GLY A 88 -5.52 15.84 -17.97
CA GLY A 88 -5.32 15.58 -16.55
C GLY A 88 -3.90 15.88 -16.06
N VAL A 89 -3.79 15.91 -14.73
CA VAL A 89 -2.53 16.16 -14.02
C VAL A 89 -1.97 14.89 -13.41
N ILE A 90 -0.68 14.89 -13.13
CA ILE A 90 -0.03 13.96 -12.21
C ILE A 90 0.47 14.71 -10.98
N SER A 91 0.19 14.17 -9.78
CA SER A 91 0.61 14.77 -8.51
C SER A 91 1.37 13.76 -7.64
N PRO A 92 2.62 14.07 -7.26
CA PRO A 92 3.34 13.24 -6.29
C PRO A 92 2.62 13.15 -4.94
N GLY A 93 1.94 14.22 -4.54
CA GLY A 93 1.11 14.24 -3.34
C GLY A 93 -0.04 13.24 -3.39
N GLY A 94 -0.56 12.90 -4.58
CA GLY A 94 -1.61 11.89 -4.80
C GLY A 94 -1.13 10.45 -4.92
N ILE A 95 0.18 10.23 -4.95
CA ILE A 95 0.81 8.89 -4.93
C ILE A 95 1.42 8.62 -3.56
N GLY A 96 1.99 9.64 -2.93
CA GLY A 96 2.67 9.55 -1.65
C GLY A 96 4.20 9.49 -1.77
N TYR A 97 4.88 9.81 -0.67
CA TYR A 97 6.34 9.83 -0.61
C TYR A 97 6.96 8.44 -0.75
N ASP A 98 6.42 7.44 -0.05
CA ASP A 98 6.90 6.07 -0.19
C ASP A 98 6.22 5.40 -1.39
N ILE A 99 6.74 5.70 -2.58
CA ILE A 99 6.26 5.18 -3.87
C ILE A 99 6.32 3.65 -3.84
N ASN A 100 5.23 3.02 -4.23
CA ASN A 100 5.00 1.58 -4.16
C ASN A 100 5.32 1.00 -2.77
N CYS A 101 5.06 1.76 -1.70
CA CYS A 101 4.71 1.10 -0.45
C CYS A 101 3.57 0.12 -0.74
N GLY A 102 3.72 -1.10 -0.25
CA GLY A 102 2.88 -2.22 -0.66
C GLY A 102 3.09 -3.42 0.23
N VAL A 103 2.28 -4.43 -0.03
CA VAL A 103 2.14 -5.60 0.83
C VAL A 103 2.31 -6.85 -0.01
N ARG A 104 3.10 -7.79 0.50
CA ARG A 104 3.24 -9.13 -0.06
C ARG A 104 2.84 -10.16 0.99
N LEU A 105 2.08 -11.16 0.59
CA LEU A 105 1.68 -12.27 1.45
C LEU A 105 2.34 -13.55 0.95
N LEU A 106 3.04 -14.25 1.84
CA LEU A 106 3.56 -15.59 1.63
C LEU A 106 2.69 -16.61 2.38
N VAL A 107 2.43 -17.75 1.77
CA VAL A 107 1.71 -18.88 2.37
C VAL A 107 2.65 -20.06 2.57
N SER A 108 2.57 -20.67 3.75
CA SER A 108 3.32 -21.90 4.09
C SER A 108 2.43 -23.13 4.01
N GLU A 109 3.01 -24.32 4.15
CA GLU A 109 2.27 -25.57 4.33
C GLU A 109 1.98 -25.87 5.81
N LEU A 110 2.67 -25.17 6.72
CA LEU A 110 2.57 -25.38 8.15
C LEU A 110 1.33 -24.74 8.76
N SER A 111 0.83 -25.37 9.81
CA SER A 111 -0.15 -24.82 10.73
C SER A 111 0.52 -24.05 11.88
N VAL A 112 -0.27 -23.20 12.55
CA VAL A 112 0.20 -22.44 13.72
C VAL A 112 0.73 -23.33 14.83
N THR A 113 0.17 -24.53 14.99
CA THR A 113 0.61 -25.51 15.99
C THR A 113 2.00 -26.08 15.70
N GLU A 114 2.36 -26.22 14.42
CA GLU A 114 3.67 -26.75 14.00
C GLU A 114 4.79 -25.71 14.14
N VAL A 115 4.45 -24.43 14.00
CA VAL A 115 5.42 -23.32 14.12
C VAL A 115 5.67 -22.91 15.58
N GLN A 116 4.70 -23.14 16.48
CA GLN A 116 4.70 -22.60 17.84
C GLN A 116 6.00 -22.86 18.63
N ALA A 117 6.55 -24.08 18.54
CA ALA A 117 7.75 -24.47 19.28
C ALA A 117 9.03 -23.73 18.83
N ARG A 118 9.06 -23.21 17.59
CA ARG A 118 10.21 -22.49 17.02
C ARG A 118 9.90 -21.02 16.73
N LEU A 119 8.75 -20.51 17.17
CA LEU A 119 8.28 -19.16 16.85
C LEU A 119 9.25 -18.06 17.32
N GLU A 120 9.78 -18.17 18.54
CA GLU A 120 10.75 -17.18 19.05
C GLU A 120 12.07 -17.21 18.26
N GLN A 121 12.55 -18.41 17.93
CA GLN A 121 13.73 -18.61 17.09
C GLN A 121 13.52 -18.01 15.69
N LEU A 122 12.36 -18.28 15.07
CA LEU A 122 11.98 -17.73 13.78
C LEU A 122 11.95 -16.20 13.83
N ALA A 123 11.26 -15.62 14.80
CA ALA A 123 11.15 -14.17 14.94
C ALA A 123 12.53 -13.49 15.10
N LYS A 124 13.40 -14.07 15.94
CA LYS A 124 14.77 -13.58 16.14
C LYS A 124 15.60 -13.69 14.86
N SER A 125 15.51 -14.81 14.16
CA SER A 125 16.27 -15.06 12.93
C SER A 125 15.81 -14.13 11.81
N LEU A 126 14.49 -13.91 11.65
CA LEU A 126 13.94 -12.96 10.70
C LEU A 126 14.40 -11.52 10.97
N TYR A 127 14.43 -11.11 12.24
CA TYR A 127 14.93 -9.79 12.62
C TYR A 127 16.42 -9.60 12.32
N GLN A 128 17.22 -10.67 12.38
CA GLN A 128 18.64 -10.63 12.01
C GLN A 128 18.86 -10.69 10.49
N ALA A 129 18.01 -11.42 9.77
CA ALA A 129 18.10 -11.61 8.33
C ALA A 129 17.62 -10.39 7.54
N VAL A 130 16.55 -9.73 8.00
CA VAL A 130 15.92 -8.59 7.31
C VAL A 130 16.27 -7.28 8.01
N PRO A 131 17.23 -6.48 7.49
CA PRO A 131 17.64 -5.25 8.15
C PRO A 131 16.50 -4.23 8.25
N SER A 132 16.43 -3.55 9.38
CA SER A 132 15.34 -2.64 9.71
C SER A 132 15.84 -1.37 10.40
N GLY A 133 15.06 -0.29 10.29
CA GLY A 133 15.36 1.01 10.91
C GLY A 133 15.75 2.13 9.92
N VAL A 134 15.74 3.37 10.41
CA VAL A 134 16.04 4.58 9.61
C VAL A 134 17.52 4.61 9.25
N GLY A 135 17.83 4.74 7.95
CA GLY A 135 19.21 4.88 7.46
C GLY A 135 20.05 3.61 7.54
N ARG A 136 19.46 2.46 7.91
CA ARG A 136 20.19 1.19 7.94
C ARG A 136 20.46 0.68 6.53
N GLY A 137 21.71 0.25 6.32
CA GLY A 137 22.15 -0.39 5.10
C GLY A 137 21.66 -1.85 4.99
N GLY A 138 21.35 -2.29 3.77
CA GLY A 138 21.10 -3.68 3.41
C GLY A 138 22.40 -4.43 3.13
N ARG A 139 22.26 -5.74 2.88
CA ARG A 139 23.38 -6.61 2.50
C ARG A 139 23.80 -6.40 1.04
N PHE A 140 22.87 -5.95 0.21
CA PHE A 140 23.08 -5.69 -1.21
C PHE A 140 23.74 -4.33 -1.40
N LYS A 141 25.02 -4.33 -1.79
CA LYS A 141 25.79 -3.12 -2.11
C LYS A 141 25.90 -2.98 -3.62
N LEU A 142 25.00 -2.19 -4.20
CA LEU A 142 24.99 -1.94 -5.64
C LEU A 142 25.73 -0.65 -5.99
N ASN A 143 26.51 -0.68 -7.06
CA ASN A 143 26.97 0.54 -7.69
C ASN A 143 25.82 1.21 -8.49
N VAL A 144 26.04 2.44 -8.95
CA VAL A 144 24.98 3.23 -9.63
C VAL A 144 24.46 2.53 -10.89
N ARG A 145 25.31 1.88 -11.68
CA ARG A 145 24.89 1.19 -12.92
C ARG A 145 24.06 -0.05 -12.62
N GLU A 146 24.37 -0.76 -11.55
CA GLU A 146 23.57 -1.91 -11.08
C GLU A 146 22.22 -1.44 -10.52
N LEU A 147 22.21 -0.35 -9.76
CA LEU A 147 20.96 0.26 -9.30
C LEU A 147 20.07 0.69 -10.47
N ASP A 148 20.64 1.23 -11.55
CA ASP A 148 19.87 1.59 -12.75
C ASP A 148 19.18 0.37 -13.36
N LYS A 149 19.82 -0.81 -13.34
CA LYS A 149 19.17 -2.07 -13.74
C LYS A 149 18.01 -2.43 -12.80
N VAL A 150 18.16 -2.27 -11.49
CA VAL A 150 17.05 -2.47 -10.54
C VAL A 150 15.87 -1.55 -10.87
N LEU A 151 16.16 -0.27 -11.16
CA LEU A 151 15.16 0.72 -11.50
C LEU A 151 14.41 0.40 -12.80
N GLU A 152 15.08 -0.17 -13.81
CA GLU A 152 14.49 -0.45 -15.12
C GLU A 152 13.84 -1.85 -15.23
N TYR A 153 14.40 -2.85 -14.53
CA TYR A 153 13.98 -4.25 -14.65
C TYR A 153 13.18 -4.77 -13.45
N GLY A 154 13.19 -4.07 -12.32
CA GLY A 154 12.43 -4.47 -11.13
C GLY A 154 12.74 -5.90 -10.70
N VAL A 155 11.69 -6.69 -10.45
CA VAL A 155 11.83 -8.08 -9.96
C VAL A 155 12.57 -8.99 -10.96
N GLN A 156 12.54 -8.68 -12.26
CA GLN A 156 13.30 -9.44 -13.26
C GLN A 156 14.81 -9.39 -13.00
N TRP A 157 15.33 -8.27 -12.49
CA TRP A 157 16.73 -8.18 -12.06
C TRP A 157 17.00 -9.14 -10.88
N ALA A 158 16.12 -9.15 -9.87
CA ALA A 158 16.31 -10.03 -8.71
C ALA A 158 16.32 -11.52 -9.10
N LEU A 159 15.51 -11.93 -10.08
CA LEU A 159 15.53 -13.30 -10.61
C LEU A 159 16.84 -13.62 -11.34
N ALA A 160 17.33 -12.70 -12.18
CA ALA A 160 18.58 -12.89 -12.90
C ALA A 160 19.79 -13.04 -11.95
N GLU A 161 19.73 -12.41 -10.78
CA GLU A 161 20.74 -12.52 -9.72
C GLU A 161 20.49 -13.70 -8.74
N GLY A 162 19.45 -14.52 -8.96
CA GLY A 162 19.16 -15.71 -8.15
C GLY A 162 18.35 -15.47 -6.87
N TYR A 163 17.72 -14.31 -6.72
CA TYR A 163 16.92 -13.93 -5.54
C TYR A 163 15.42 -14.15 -5.69
N GLY A 164 15.02 -15.06 -6.57
CA GLY A 164 13.61 -15.36 -6.80
C GLY A 164 13.41 -16.45 -7.82
N GLU A 165 12.15 -16.76 -8.06
CA GLU A 165 11.76 -17.82 -8.98
C GLU A 165 10.78 -17.29 -10.02
N GLU A 166 10.73 -17.90 -11.20
CA GLU A 166 9.90 -17.41 -12.31
C GLU A 166 8.41 -17.34 -11.96
N GLU A 167 7.93 -18.28 -11.12
CA GLU A 167 6.55 -18.28 -10.66
C GLU A 167 6.19 -17.08 -9.77
N ASP A 168 7.17 -16.45 -9.10
CA ASP A 168 6.95 -15.27 -8.26
C ASP A 168 6.39 -14.11 -9.11
N LEU A 169 6.87 -13.94 -10.35
CA LEU A 169 6.41 -12.87 -11.26
C LEU A 169 4.93 -12.98 -11.61
N ASN A 170 4.36 -14.19 -11.58
CA ASN A 170 2.97 -14.40 -12.01
C ASN A 170 1.94 -13.92 -10.99
N VAL A 171 2.37 -13.68 -9.74
CA VAL A 171 1.51 -13.28 -8.62
C VAL A 171 1.92 -11.94 -8.02
N ILE A 172 2.76 -11.17 -8.71
CA ILE A 172 3.11 -9.80 -8.32
C ILE A 172 2.36 -8.84 -9.24
N GLU A 173 1.76 -7.80 -8.67
CA GLU A 173 1.13 -6.73 -9.45
C GLU A 173 2.10 -6.20 -10.52
N SER A 174 1.60 -6.04 -11.76
CA SER A 174 2.42 -5.64 -12.93
C SER A 174 3.61 -6.56 -13.19
N ARG A 175 3.58 -7.81 -12.71
CA ARG A 175 4.71 -8.75 -12.75
C ARG A 175 5.99 -8.16 -12.13
N GLY A 176 5.84 -7.26 -11.16
CA GLY A 176 6.96 -6.64 -10.45
C GLY A 176 7.79 -5.65 -11.27
N ARG A 177 7.25 -5.15 -12.40
CA ARG A 177 7.91 -4.19 -13.28
C ARG A 177 6.91 -3.31 -14.03
N ILE A 178 7.14 -2.00 -14.01
CA ILE A 178 6.50 -1.06 -14.94
C ILE A 178 7.53 -0.65 -16.01
N PRO A 179 7.27 -0.91 -17.30
CA PRO A 179 8.26 -0.73 -18.38
C PRO A 179 8.60 0.73 -18.69
N GLU A 180 7.75 1.68 -18.32
CA GLU A 180 7.97 3.12 -18.53
C GLU A 180 9.05 3.70 -17.60
N ALA A 181 9.57 2.91 -16.66
CA ALA A 181 10.67 3.32 -15.79
C ALA A 181 11.88 3.85 -16.59
N ASP A 182 12.44 4.96 -16.11
CA ASP A 182 13.65 5.57 -16.65
C ASP A 182 14.58 5.91 -15.48
N ALA A 183 15.71 5.23 -15.39
CA ALA A 183 16.69 5.50 -14.34
C ALA A 183 17.32 6.90 -14.46
N GLY A 184 17.34 7.50 -15.65
CA GLY A 184 17.80 8.88 -15.89
C GLY A 184 16.82 9.95 -15.37
N ALA A 185 15.57 9.57 -15.12
CA ALA A 185 14.58 10.44 -14.47
C ALA A 185 14.73 10.48 -12.94
N VAL A 186 15.52 9.58 -12.34
CA VAL A 186 15.78 9.51 -10.90
C VAL A 186 17.06 10.30 -10.56
N SER A 187 16.96 11.20 -9.59
CA SER A 187 18.08 12.06 -9.20
C SER A 187 19.24 11.26 -8.59
N ARG A 188 20.45 11.81 -8.66
CA ARG A 188 21.62 11.24 -8.00
C ARG A 188 21.41 11.11 -6.48
N GLU A 189 20.79 12.11 -5.86
CA GLU A 189 20.46 12.09 -4.43
C GLU A 189 19.50 10.94 -4.08
N ALA A 190 18.47 10.69 -4.89
CA ALA A 190 17.56 9.58 -4.69
C ALA A 190 18.27 8.22 -4.80
N LYS A 191 19.16 8.09 -5.80
CA LYS A 191 19.99 6.89 -5.97
C LYS A 191 20.95 6.69 -4.79
N GLU A 192 21.61 7.74 -4.30
CA GLU A 192 22.51 7.68 -3.14
C GLU A 192 21.76 7.31 -1.86
N ARG A 193 20.55 7.85 -1.64
CA ARG A 193 19.70 7.47 -0.50
C ARG A 193 19.17 6.04 -0.59
N GLY A 194 18.93 5.54 -1.80
CA GLY A 194 18.33 4.23 -2.06
C GLY A 194 19.31 3.07 -2.15
N ARG A 195 20.52 3.28 -2.72
CA ARG A 195 21.45 2.20 -3.09
C ARG A 195 21.80 1.28 -1.93
N ASP A 196 21.96 1.86 -0.74
CA ASP A 196 22.36 1.12 0.46
C ASP A 196 21.12 0.57 1.19
N GLN A 197 19.90 0.86 0.76
CA GLN A 197 18.67 0.46 1.47
C GLN A 197 17.89 -0.67 0.78
N LEU A 198 18.40 -1.19 -0.33
CA LEU A 198 17.79 -2.31 -1.04
C LEU A 198 17.90 -3.60 -0.20
N GLY A 199 16.81 -4.37 -0.13
CA GLY A 199 16.68 -5.55 0.73
C GLY A 199 16.47 -5.20 2.20
N THR A 200 15.91 -4.03 2.52
CA THR A 200 15.62 -3.61 3.90
C THR A 200 14.15 -3.29 4.12
N MET A 201 13.67 -3.55 5.32
CA MET A 201 12.28 -3.31 5.69
C MET A 201 12.02 -1.81 5.94
N GLY A 202 12.94 -1.15 6.67
CA GLY A 202 12.78 0.23 7.08
C GLY A 202 12.10 0.47 8.40
N ALA A 203 11.39 1.58 8.51
CA ALA A 203 10.78 2.10 9.74
C ALA A 203 9.32 2.52 9.48
N GLY A 204 8.64 3.03 10.51
CA GLY A 204 7.24 3.44 10.42
C GLY A 204 6.30 2.24 10.45
N ASN A 205 5.28 2.24 9.59
CA ASN A 205 4.31 1.15 9.52
C ASN A 205 4.87 -0.11 8.85
N HIS A 206 6.13 -0.12 8.39
CA HIS A 206 6.74 -1.31 7.78
C HIS A 206 7.01 -2.43 8.78
N PHE A 207 6.80 -3.66 8.34
CA PHE A 207 7.02 -4.87 9.15
C PHE A 207 7.22 -6.12 8.29
N VAL A 208 7.79 -7.15 8.90
CA VAL A 208 7.61 -8.55 8.51
C VAL A 208 6.81 -9.20 9.64
N GLU A 209 5.68 -9.80 9.31
CA GLU A 209 4.75 -10.37 10.29
C GLU A 209 4.52 -11.84 9.97
N VAL A 210 4.78 -12.71 10.94
CA VAL A 210 4.33 -14.10 10.90
C VAL A 210 2.95 -14.13 11.53
N GLY A 211 1.97 -14.60 10.77
CA GLY A 211 0.60 -14.74 11.20
C GLY A 211 0.03 -16.10 10.83
N TYR A 212 -1.25 -16.30 11.10
CA TYR A 212 -1.98 -17.45 10.61
C TYR A 212 -3.40 -17.08 10.18
N VAL A 213 -3.99 -17.90 9.31
CA VAL A 213 -5.39 -17.78 8.91
C VAL A 213 -6.29 -18.17 10.09
N ASP A 214 -6.81 -17.17 10.79
CA ASP A 214 -7.69 -17.37 11.94
C ASP A 214 -9.09 -17.83 11.50
N LYS A 215 -9.60 -17.20 10.44
CA LYS A 215 -10.94 -17.46 9.90
C LYS A 215 -10.92 -17.39 8.38
N LEU A 216 -11.54 -18.39 7.75
CA LEU A 216 -11.94 -18.34 6.34
C LEU A 216 -13.43 -17.98 6.28
N PHE A 217 -13.78 -17.00 5.47
CA PHE A 217 -15.16 -16.56 5.22
C PHE A 217 -15.71 -17.18 3.94
N ASP A 218 -14.84 -17.46 2.98
CA ASP A 218 -15.18 -18.15 1.73
C ASP A 218 -14.15 -19.25 1.47
N GLU A 219 -14.54 -20.50 1.75
CA GLU A 219 -13.66 -21.66 1.57
C GLU A 219 -13.36 -21.94 0.10
N SER A 220 -14.29 -21.60 -0.80
CA SER A 220 -14.14 -21.85 -2.24
C SER A 220 -13.05 -20.95 -2.82
N ILE A 221 -13.09 -19.65 -2.50
CA ILE A 221 -12.04 -18.71 -2.87
C ILE A 221 -10.77 -18.99 -2.09
N GLY A 222 -10.88 -19.32 -0.80
CA GLY A 222 -9.76 -19.72 0.03
C GLY A 222 -8.94 -20.83 -0.63
N ARG A 223 -9.60 -21.86 -1.18
CA ARG A 223 -8.94 -22.93 -1.94
C ARG A 223 -8.20 -22.43 -3.18
N VAL A 224 -8.81 -21.53 -3.96
CA VAL A 224 -8.17 -20.92 -5.14
C VAL A 224 -6.94 -20.09 -4.75
N LEU A 225 -7.01 -19.37 -3.64
CA LEU A 225 -5.89 -18.58 -3.11
C LEU A 225 -4.84 -19.43 -2.37
N GLY A 226 -5.07 -20.73 -2.20
CA GLY A 226 -4.17 -21.61 -1.45
C GLY A 226 -4.17 -21.37 0.06
N LEU A 227 -5.28 -20.83 0.59
CA LEU A 227 -5.49 -20.54 2.00
C LEU A 227 -6.27 -21.66 2.72
N LYS A 228 -5.80 -22.03 3.90
CA LYS A 228 -6.45 -22.98 4.81
C LYS A 228 -6.54 -22.39 6.22
N GLN A 229 -7.59 -22.71 6.97
CA GLN A 229 -7.67 -22.26 8.35
C GLN A 229 -6.49 -22.84 9.17
N LYS A 230 -5.96 -22.03 10.09
CA LYS A 230 -4.75 -22.29 10.90
C LYS A 230 -3.42 -22.32 10.14
N GLN A 231 -3.42 -22.18 8.82
CA GLN A 231 -2.20 -22.09 8.02
C GLN A 231 -1.38 -20.87 8.39
N VAL A 232 -0.07 -21.04 8.53
CA VAL A 232 0.88 -19.95 8.78
C VAL A 232 1.18 -19.20 7.50
N VAL A 233 1.25 -17.89 7.64
CA VAL A 233 1.53 -16.94 6.56
C VAL A 233 2.59 -15.94 7.00
N VAL A 234 3.25 -15.31 6.04
CA VAL A 234 4.18 -14.21 6.30
C VAL A 234 3.79 -12.99 5.49
N LEU A 235 3.49 -11.88 6.15
CA LEU A 235 3.26 -10.58 5.51
C LEU A 235 4.56 -9.78 5.47
N ILE A 236 4.85 -9.19 4.33
CA ILE A 236 5.94 -8.24 4.14
C ILE A 236 5.31 -6.91 3.73
N HIS A 237 5.46 -5.88 4.58
CA HIS A 237 5.00 -4.52 4.29
C HIS A 237 6.19 -3.57 4.26
N THR A 238 6.53 -3.09 3.06
CA THR A 238 7.57 -2.09 2.83
C THR A 238 7.39 -1.43 1.46
N GLY A 239 8.22 -0.44 1.15
CA GLY A 239 8.16 0.33 -0.09
C GLY A 239 9.53 0.60 -0.71
N SER A 240 9.64 1.76 -1.36
CA SER A 240 10.81 2.21 -2.11
C SER A 240 11.88 2.87 -1.25
N ARG A 241 11.69 2.84 0.08
CA ARG A 241 12.67 3.32 1.05
C ARG A 241 12.98 4.81 0.83
N GLY A 242 14.22 5.24 1.06
CA GLY A 242 14.65 6.62 0.84
C GLY A 242 14.60 7.05 -0.63
N LEU A 243 14.62 6.12 -1.58
CA LEU A 243 14.66 6.42 -3.01
C LEU A 243 13.36 7.08 -3.46
N GLY A 244 12.21 6.42 -3.27
CA GLY A 244 10.93 6.99 -3.69
C GLY A 244 10.57 8.24 -2.90
N HIS A 245 10.93 8.31 -1.61
CA HIS A 245 10.75 9.53 -0.83
C HIS A 245 11.50 10.70 -1.47
N GLN A 246 12.75 10.51 -1.87
CA GLN A 246 13.51 11.58 -2.51
C GLN A 246 12.93 11.92 -3.89
N VAL A 247 12.51 10.93 -4.68
CA VAL A 247 11.82 11.17 -5.95
C VAL A 247 10.58 12.05 -5.74
N ALA A 248 9.72 11.73 -4.77
CA ALA A 248 8.56 12.56 -4.45
C ALA A 248 8.98 13.98 -4.03
N THR A 249 9.96 14.13 -3.14
CA THR A 249 10.51 15.44 -2.73
C THR A 249 11.00 16.26 -3.92
N ASP A 250 11.78 15.65 -4.80
CA ASP A 250 12.38 16.31 -5.96
C ASP A 250 11.30 16.83 -6.91
N TYR A 251 10.32 15.99 -7.24
CA TYR A 251 9.28 16.34 -8.21
C TYR A 251 8.22 17.27 -7.63
N ILE A 252 7.94 17.24 -6.32
CA ILE A 252 7.12 18.28 -5.67
C ILE A 252 7.77 19.65 -5.87
N ARG A 253 9.08 19.78 -5.61
CA ARG A 253 9.81 21.04 -5.81
C ARG A 253 9.79 21.49 -7.28
N ILE A 254 10.02 20.57 -8.21
CA ILE A 254 10.00 20.86 -9.66
C ILE A 254 8.62 21.34 -10.10
N MET A 255 7.55 20.64 -9.70
CA MET A 255 6.18 20.96 -10.11
C MET A 255 5.70 22.27 -9.50
N LEU A 256 6.02 22.56 -8.24
CA LEU A 256 5.72 23.85 -7.61
C LEU A 256 6.33 25.03 -8.39
N ALA A 257 7.55 24.87 -8.90
CA ALA A 257 8.20 25.89 -9.72
C ALA A 257 7.59 26.02 -11.13
N ALA A 258 6.90 24.98 -11.62
CA ALA A 258 6.32 24.95 -12.96
C ALA A 258 4.84 25.36 -13.02
N LEU A 259 4.15 25.52 -11.89
CA LEU A 259 2.70 25.81 -11.84
C LEU A 259 2.27 27.00 -12.71
N SER A 260 3.02 28.10 -12.67
CA SER A 260 2.70 29.31 -13.44
C SER A 260 2.78 29.09 -14.94
N ARG A 261 3.69 28.22 -15.42
CA ARG A 261 3.82 27.86 -16.84
C ARG A 261 2.56 27.19 -17.37
N TYR A 262 1.86 26.45 -16.52
CA TYR A 262 0.67 25.68 -16.88
C TYR A 262 -0.64 26.37 -16.47
N ASN A 263 -0.57 27.61 -15.97
CA ASN A 263 -1.73 28.35 -15.45
C ASN A 263 -2.53 27.57 -14.38
N ILE A 264 -1.86 26.69 -13.63
CA ILE A 264 -2.49 25.91 -12.56
C ILE A 264 -2.46 26.73 -11.27
N ARG A 265 -3.64 27.01 -10.71
CA ARG A 265 -3.79 27.58 -9.37
C ARG A 265 -4.23 26.48 -8.44
N LEU A 266 -3.48 26.26 -7.37
CA LEU A 266 -3.79 25.24 -6.39
C LEU A 266 -4.48 25.85 -5.17
N PRO A 267 -5.55 25.22 -4.64
CA PRO A 267 -6.15 25.64 -3.37
C PRO A 267 -5.21 25.37 -2.17
N ASP A 268 -4.24 24.45 -2.35
CA ASP A 268 -3.22 24.11 -1.36
C ASP A 268 -1.89 23.83 -2.08
N ARG A 269 -0.78 24.36 -1.55
CA ARG A 269 0.56 24.13 -2.12
C ARG A 269 0.96 22.65 -2.08
N GLU A 270 0.46 21.87 -1.13
CA GLU A 270 0.76 20.45 -1.02
C GLU A 270 0.15 19.62 -2.16
N LEU A 271 -0.79 20.18 -2.94
CA LEU A 271 -1.34 19.58 -4.18
C LEU A 271 -0.46 19.80 -5.41
N ALA A 272 0.84 20.05 -5.22
CA ALA A 272 1.80 20.22 -6.31
C ALA A 272 1.58 19.17 -7.42
N CYS A 273 1.41 19.63 -8.65
CA CYS A 273 1.11 18.79 -9.81
C CYS A 273 1.59 19.46 -11.10
N ALA A 274 1.61 18.67 -12.19
CA ALA A 274 1.81 19.16 -13.55
C ALA A 274 0.88 18.41 -14.50
N PRO A 275 0.53 18.99 -15.67
CA PRO A 275 -0.18 18.24 -16.71
C PRO A 275 0.57 16.96 -17.05
N LEU A 276 -0.12 15.82 -17.19
CA LEU A 276 0.53 14.53 -17.43
C LEU A 276 1.40 14.54 -18.69
N GLN A 277 0.94 15.23 -19.74
CA GLN A 277 1.67 15.35 -21.02
C GLN A 277 2.84 16.35 -20.99
N SER A 278 3.01 17.11 -19.90
CA SER A 278 4.12 18.05 -19.77
C SER A 278 5.47 17.33 -19.59
N PRO A 279 6.61 17.99 -19.90
CA PRO A 279 7.93 17.45 -19.63
C PRO A 279 8.12 17.03 -18.16
N GLU A 280 7.69 17.86 -17.20
CA GLU A 280 7.76 17.55 -15.77
C GLU A 280 6.87 16.37 -15.39
N GLY A 281 5.64 16.30 -15.94
CA GLY A 281 4.68 15.23 -15.69
C GLY A 281 5.17 13.88 -16.20
N GLN A 282 5.63 13.80 -17.45
CA GLN A 282 6.19 12.60 -18.04
C GLN A 282 7.45 12.14 -17.30
N ARG A 283 8.35 13.08 -16.97
CA ARG A 283 9.58 12.73 -16.27
C ARG A 283 9.30 12.21 -14.86
N TYR A 284 8.35 12.81 -14.14
CA TYR A 284 7.91 12.28 -12.85
C TYR A 284 7.29 10.89 -12.98
N PHE A 285 6.41 10.67 -13.96
CA PHE A 285 5.80 9.37 -14.19
C PHE A 285 6.86 8.28 -14.38
N ARG A 286 7.87 8.52 -15.21
CA ARG A 286 8.98 7.57 -15.42
C ARG A 286 9.83 7.36 -14.16
N ALA A 287 10.11 8.42 -13.40
CA ALA A 287 10.83 8.31 -12.11
C ALA A 287 10.03 7.55 -11.04
N MET A 288 8.71 7.74 -11.01
CA MET A 288 7.79 7.01 -10.14
C MET A 288 7.75 5.52 -10.52
N CYS A 289 7.71 5.20 -11.82
CA CYS A 289 7.80 3.81 -12.30
C CYS A 289 9.13 3.16 -11.89
N ALA A 290 10.25 3.88 -11.99
CA ALA A 290 11.55 3.43 -11.51
C ALA A 290 11.59 3.18 -10.00
N ALA A 291 11.02 4.08 -9.20
CA ALA A 291 10.88 3.89 -7.75
C ALA A 291 9.95 2.72 -7.40
N ALA A 292 8.90 2.49 -8.20
CA ALA A 292 8.02 1.34 -8.03
C ALA A 292 8.76 0.01 -8.29
N ASN A 293 9.57 -0.06 -9.35
CA ASN A 293 10.43 -1.20 -9.65
C ASN A 293 11.43 -1.48 -8.52
N PHE A 294 12.02 -0.43 -7.93
CA PHE A 294 12.88 -0.56 -6.74
C PHE A 294 12.13 -1.19 -5.56
N ALA A 295 10.90 -0.75 -5.27
CA ALA A 295 10.11 -1.28 -4.16
C ALA A 295 9.72 -2.76 -4.33
N TRP A 296 9.29 -3.16 -5.54
CA TRP A 296 9.01 -4.58 -5.80
C TRP A 296 10.27 -5.44 -5.69
N THR A 297 11.41 -4.94 -6.18
CA THR A 297 12.71 -5.60 -6.00
C THR A 297 13.06 -5.73 -4.53
N ASN A 298 12.85 -4.67 -3.74
CA ASN A 298 13.06 -4.69 -2.29
C ASN A 298 12.23 -5.79 -1.61
N ARG A 299 10.93 -5.89 -1.94
CA ARG A 299 10.07 -6.97 -1.42
C ARG A 299 10.49 -8.36 -1.91
N GLN A 300 11.03 -8.49 -3.11
CA GLN A 300 11.58 -9.75 -3.61
C GLN A 300 12.81 -10.19 -2.82
N LEU A 301 13.76 -9.29 -2.57
CA LEU A 301 14.95 -9.61 -1.78
C LEU A 301 14.60 -9.97 -0.33
N ILE A 302 13.62 -9.28 0.27
CA ILE A 302 13.10 -9.66 1.59
C ILE A 302 12.41 -11.03 1.53
N THR A 303 11.67 -11.34 0.45
CA THR A 303 11.07 -12.67 0.25
C THR A 303 12.14 -13.75 0.23
N TRP A 304 13.28 -13.50 -0.43
CA TRP A 304 14.42 -14.40 -0.44
C TRP A 304 14.99 -14.61 0.97
N GLU A 305 15.26 -13.55 1.73
CA GLU A 305 15.77 -13.64 3.11
C GLU A 305 14.79 -14.39 4.03
N VAL A 306 13.49 -14.15 3.87
CA VAL A 306 12.43 -14.85 4.61
C VAL A 306 12.42 -16.34 4.28
N ARG A 307 12.56 -16.71 2.99
CA ARG A 307 12.64 -18.12 2.56
C ARG A 307 13.88 -18.82 3.12
N GLN A 308 15.05 -18.17 3.09
CA GLN A 308 16.28 -18.74 3.66
C GLN A 308 16.12 -18.96 5.16
N THR A 309 15.64 -17.95 5.88
CA THR A 309 15.40 -18.04 7.34
C THR A 309 14.38 -19.13 7.68
N TRP A 310 13.31 -19.25 6.88
CA TRP A 310 12.31 -20.29 7.07
C TRP A 310 12.92 -21.69 6.91
N GLN A 311 13.73 -21.89 5.87
CA GLN A 311 14.42 -23.16 5.63
C GLN A 311 15.45 -23.49 6.72
N GLU A 312 16.20 -22.50 7.22
CA GLU A 312 17.14 -22.68 8.34
C GLU A 312 16.42 -23.13 9.62
N VAL A 313 15.24 -22.57 9.90
CA VAL A 313 14.51 -22.86 11.14
C VAL A 313 13.73 -24.16 11.06
N PHE A 314 13.14 -24.52 9.91
CA PHE A 314 12.24 -25.68 9.80
C PHE A 314 12.80 -26.83 8.95
N GLY A 315 13.89 -26.63 8.21
CA GLY A 315 14.42 -27.61 7.27
C GLY A 315 13.38 -28.05 6.24
N GLU A 316 13.53 -29.28 5.73
CA GLU A 316 12.61 -29.86 4.74
C GLU A 316 11.15 -29.93 5.24
N SER A 317 10.96 -30.10 6.56
CA SER A 317 9.62 -30.15 7.16
C SER A 317 8.85 -28.83 7.07
N GLY A 318 9.56 -27.71 6.86
CA GLY A 318 8.94 -26.39 6.71
C GLY A 318 8.18 -26.21 5.40
N GLY A 319 8.42 -27.07 4.41
CA GLY A 319 7.90 -26.90 3.07
C GLY A 319 8.31 -25.56 2.45
N ARG A 320 7.64 -25.20 1.35
CA ARG A 320 7.94 -24.00 0.57
C ARG A 320 7.05 -22.83 0.98
N LEU A 321 7.65 -21.63 1.12
CA LEU A 321 6.91 -20.38 1.17
C LEU A 321 6.62 -19.85 -0.24
N ARG A 322 5.34 -19.83 -0.63
CA ARG A 322 4.89 -19.32 -1.93
C ARG A 322 4.28 -17.93 -1.79
N ILE A 323 4.52 -17.05 -2.76
CA ILE A 323 3.83 -15.77 -2.80
C ILE A 323 2.36 -16.04 -3.17
N LEU A 324 1.43 -15.56 -2.34
CA LEU A 324 0.00 -15.53 -2.70
C LEU A 324 -0.25 -14.34 -3.62
N TYR A 325 0.14 -13.14 -3.20
CA TYR A 325 0.09 -11.95 -4.03
C TYR A 325 1.01 -10.83 -3.49
N ASP A 326 1.35 -9.87 -4.34
CA ASP A 326 2.02 -8.62 -3.99
C ASP A 326 1.29 -7.44 -4.65
N VAL A 327 0.91 -6.46 -3.85
CA VAL A 327 0.10 -5.32 -4.30
C VAL A 327 0.63 -3.99 -3.78
N ALA A 328 0.61 -2.97 -4.63
CA ALA A 328 0.96 -1.60 -4.29
C ALA A 328 -0.23 -0.88 -3.64
N HIS A 329 0.05 0.08 -2.75
CA HIS A 329 -0.98 1.02 -2.26
C HIS A 329 -0.61 2.51 -2.34
N ASN A 330 0.59 2.83 -2.83
CA ASN A 330 1.04 4.19 -3.14
C ASN A 330 1.57 4.22 -4.58
N ILE A 331 0.71 4.40 -5.57
CA ILE A 331 1.12 4.29 -6.98
C ILE A 331 0.16 5.07 -7.88
N ALA A 332 0.64 5.48 -9.05
CA ALA A 332 -0.25 5.91 -10.14
C ALA A 332 -0.10 4.98 -11.33
N LYS A 333 -1.23 4.57 -11.93
CA LYS A 333 -1.25 3.63 -13.05
C LYS A 333 -2.15 4.10 -14.17
N ILE A 334 -1.71 3.89 -15.40
CA ILE A 334 -2.56 4.11 -16.56
C ILE A 334 -3.43 2.86 -16.74
N GLU A 335 -4.73 3.03 -16.59
CA GLU A 335 -5.70 1.93 -16.58
C GLU A 335 -6.89 2.25 -17.48
N GLN A 336 -7.56 1.21 -17.97
CA GLN A 336 -8.76 1.34 -18.78
C GLN A 336 -10.01 1.26 -17.89
N HIS A 337 -10.86 2.27 -17.96
CA HIS A 337 -12.09 2.37 -17.17
C HIS A 337 -13.26 2.85 -18.04
N THR A 338 -14.48 2.50 -17.65
CA THR A 338 -15.70 3.00 -18.29
C THR A 338 -16.18 4.22 -17.53
N ILE A 339 -16.22 5.37 -18.22
CA ILE A 339 -16.58 6.67 -17.67
C ILE A 339 -17.69 7.24 -18.55
N GLU A 340 -18.85 7.54 -17.95
CA GLU A 340 -20.02 8.02 -18.68
C GLU A 340 -20.41 7.11 -19.87
N GLY A 341 -20.30 5.80 -19.68
CA GLY A 341 -20.59 4.79 -20.70
C GLY A 341 -19.51 4.64 -21.79
N ARG A 342 -18.40 5.38 -21.71
CA ARG A 342 -17.28 5.29 -22.67
C ARG A 342 -16.06 4.66 -22.03
N THR A 343 -15.49 3.69 -22.71
CA THR A 343 -14.21 3.09 -22.32
C THR A 343 -13.07 4.04 -22.69
N GLN A 344 -12.30 4.46 -21.70
CA GLN A 344 -11.13 5.33 -21.90
C GLN A 344 -9.99 4.97 -20.95
N ARG A 345 -8.78 5.37 -21.31
CA ARG A 345 -7.61 5.21 -20.44
C ARG A 345 -7.45 6.45 -19.57
N VAL A 346 -7.14 6.24 -18.29
CA VAL A 346 -6.96 7.29 -17.29
C VAL A 346 -5.75 6.99 -16.41
N LEU A 347 -5.14 8.02 -15.83
CA LEU A 347 -4.11 7.88 -14.81
C LEU A 347 -4.77 7.83 -13.43
N VAL A 348 -4.83 6.65 -12.83
CA VAL A 348 -5.41 6.44 -11.48
C VAL A 348 -4.33 6.63 -10.44
N HIS A 349 -4.45 7.68 -9.63
CA HIS A 349 -3.65 7.90 -8.43
C HIS A 349 -4.26 7.11 -7.27
N ARG A 350 -3.42 6.37 -6.54
CA ARG A 350 -3.77 5.70 -5.29
C ARG A 350 -2.74 6.02 -4.23
N LYS A 351 -3.18 6.56 -3.09
CA LYS A 351 -2.33 6.84 -1.92
C LYS A 351 -2.99 6.27 -0.68
N GLY A 352 -2.39 5.23 -0.12
CA GLY A 352 -3.06 4.39 0.88
C GLY A 352 -4.34 3.77 0.32
N ALA A 353 -4.33 3.37 -0.95
CA ALA A 353 -5.46 2.67 -1.57
C ALA A 353 -4.93 1.59 -2.51
N THR A 354 -5.61 0.46 -2.58
CA THR A 354 -5.11 -0.74 -3.27
C THR A 354 -5.94 -1.02 -4.52
N ARG A 355 -5.31 -1.52 -5.59
CA ARG A 355 -6.03 -2.03 -6.75
C ARG A 355 -6.86 -3.27 -6.38
N ALA A 356 -8.06 -3.40 -6.90
CA ALA A 356 -9.05 -4.41 -6.52
C ALA A 356 -9.84 -4.89 -7.75
N PHE A 357 -9.15 -5.36 -8.77
CA PHE A 357 -9.81 -5.81 -10.01
C PHE A 357 -10.75 -7.01 -9.78
N PRO A 358 -11.94 -7.01 -10.41
CA PRO A 358 -12.97 -8.01 -10.19
C PRO A 358 -12.65 -9.34 -10.88
N PRO A 359 -13.47 -10.38 -10.66
CA PRO A 359 -13.48 -11.58 -11.49
C PRO A 359 -13.53 -11.25 -12.99
N GLY A 360 -12.82 -12.03 -13.79
CA GLY A 360 -12.75 -11.91 -15.24
C GLY A 360 -11.74 -10.88 -15.76
N HIS A 361 -11.20 -10.00 -14.91
CA HIS A 361 -10.30 -8.93 -15.39
C HIS A 361 -9.00 -9.50 -16.00
N PRO A 362 -8.58 -9.05 -17.20
CA PRO A 362 -7.47 -9.65 -17.95
C PRO A 362 -6.11 -9.50 -17.25
N GLU A 363 -5.88 -8.40 -16.53
CA GLU A 363 -4.65 -8.18 -15.75
C GLU A 363 -4.55 -9.01 -14.47
N THR A 364 -5.65 -9.64 -14.03
CA THR A 364 -5.60 -10.54 -12.87
C THR A 364 -4.88 -11.83 -13.29
N PRO A 365 -3.94 -12.35 -12.46
CA PRO A 365 -3.27 -13.61 -12.76
C PRO A 365 -4.26 -14.72 -13.13
N PRO A 366 -3.98 -15.56 -14.14
CA PRO A 366 -4.92 -16.56 -14.63
C PRO A 366 -5.53 -17.42 -13.51
N MET A 367 -4.73 -17.83 -12.53
CA MET A 367 -5.17 -18.64 -11.39
C MET A 367 -6.15 -17.94 -10.44
N TYR A 368 -6.21 -16.60 -10.44
CA TYR A 368 -7.13 -15.81 -9.61
C TYR A 368 -8.25 -15.16 -10.42
N ARG A 369 -8.22 -15.30 -11.75
CA ARG A 369 -9.12 -14.56 -12.65
C ARG A 369 -10.59 -14.86 -12.36
N GLU A 370 -10.94 -16.09 -12.01
CA GLU A 370 -12.34 -16.46 -11.72
C GLU A 370 -12.86 -15.89 -10.40
N VAL A 371 -11.97 -15.60 -9.44
CA VAL A 371 -12.36 -15.15 -8.09
C VAL A 371 -12.13 -13.66 -7.86
N GLY A 372 -11.33 -13.00 -8.71
CA GLY A 372 -10.93 -11.61 -8.60
C GLY A 372 -9.50 -11.45 -8.08
N GLN A 373 -8.93 -10.26 -8.25
CA GLN A 373 -7.57 -9.96 -7.81
C GLN A 373 -7.48 -10.05 -6.28
N PRO A 374 -6.48 -10.75 -5.71
CA PRO A 374 -6.23 -10.68 -4.28
C PRO A 374 -5.93 -9.25 -3.83
N VAL A 375 -6.45 -8.89 -2.66
CA VAL A 375 -6.25 -7.61 -1.98
C VAL A 375 -5.76 -7.91 -0.57
N LEU A 376 -4.66 -7.28 -0.17
CA LEU A 376 -3.99 -7.52 1.11
C LEU A 376 -4.12 -6.29 1.99
N ILE A 377 -4.79 -6.44 3.14
CA ILE A 377 -5.08 -5.34 4.07
C ILE A 377 -4.34 -5.60 5.38
N PRO A 378 -3.12 -5.05 5.55
CA PRO A 378 -2.40 -5.08 6.81
C PRO A 378 -3.17 -4.32 7.90
N GLY A 379 -3.24 -4.93 9.08
CA GLY A 379 -3.66 -4.25 10.29
C GLY A 379 -2.51 -3.50 10.96
N SER A 380 -2.34 -3.76 12.26
CA SER A 380 -1.26 -3.28 13.10
C SER A 380 -0.63 -4.46 13.83
N MET A 381 0.48 -4.22 14.55
CA MET A 381 1.24 -5.27 15.25
C MET A 381 0.45 -6.12 16.27
N GLY A 382 -0.77 -5.71 16.60
CA GLY A 382 -1.65 -6.43 17.52
C GLY A 382 -3.09 -6.51 17.03
N THR A 383 -3.37 -6.29 15.75
CA THR A 383 -4.73 -6.43 15.20
C THR A 383 -4.73 -7.38 14.02
N ALA A 384 -5.91 -7.72 13.52
CA ALA A 384 -6.02 -8.62 12.39
C ALA A 384 -5.48 -7.98 11.11
N SER A 385 -5.02 -8.82 10.18
CA SER A 385 -4.85 -8.46 8.77
C SER A 385 -5.89 -9.23 7.94
N TYR A 386 -6.19 -8.79 6.72
CA TYR A 386 -7.19 -9.44 5.87
C TYR A 386 -6.69 -9.76 4.47
N VAL A 387 -7.23 -10.84 3.93
CA VAL A 387 -7.20 -11.15 2.50
C VAL A 387 -8.60 -10.99 1.95
N LEU A 388 -8.73 -10.17 0.92
CA LEU A 388 -9.95 -9.97 0.16
C LEU A 388 -9.69 -10.30 -1.31
N VAL A 389 -10.74 -10.30 -2.12
CA VAL A 389 -10.66 -10.26 -3.57
C VAL A 389 -11.43 -9.06 -4.10
N GLY A 390 -11.00 -8.49 -5.23
CA GLY A 390 -11.73 -7.44 -5.92
C GLY A 390 -13.14 -7.89 -6.31
N ALA A 391 -14.10 -6.98 -6.25
CA ALA A 391 -15.50 -7.24 -6.58
C ALA A 391 -15.99 -6.28 -7.69
N PRO A 392 -17.04 -6.63 -8.46
CA PRO A 392 -17.47 -5.83 -9.62
C PRO A 392 -17.68 -4.34 -9.32
N GLY A 393 -18.21 -4.02 -8.15
CA GLY A 393 -18.43 -2.64 -7.71
C GLY A 393 -17.17 -1.79 -7.67
N SER A 394 -15.97 -2.38 -7.57
CA SER A 394 -14.72 -1.61 -7.60
C SER A 394 -14.52 -0.91 -8.95
N MET A 395 -14.81 -1.58 -10.06
CA MET A 395 -14.67 -0.99 -11.40
C MET A 395 -15.76 0.06 -11.67
N GLU A 396 -16.95 -0.16 -11.13
CA GLU A 396 -18.10 0.73 -11.31
C GLU A 396 -17.99 2.02 -10.50
N GLN A 397 -17.41 1.94 -9.29
CA GLN A 397 -17.51 3.03 -8.32
C GLN A 397 -16.17 3.68 -7.94
N THR A 398 -15.06 2.95 -8.06
CA THR A 398 -13.78 3.34 -7.43
C THR A 398 -12.56 3.17 -8.34
N PHE A 399 -12.75 3.09 -9.66
CA PHE A 399 -11.66 2.84 -10.61
C PHE A 399 -10.85 1.59 -10.26
N GLY A 400 -11.55 0.51 -9.94
CA GLY A 400 -10.95 -0.77 -9.57
C GLY A 400 -10.11 -0.68 -8.29
N SER A 401 -10.57 0.04 -7.27
CA SER A 401 -9.78 0.31 -6.06
C SER A 401 -10.52 0.01 -4.75
N THR A 402 -9.77 -0.19 -3.68
CA THR A 402 -10.27 -0.38 -2.31
C THR A 402 -9.27 0.15 -1.27
N CYS A 403 -9.53 -0.06 0.02
CA CYS A 403 -8.67 0.35 1.13
C CYS A 403 -7.29 -0.34 1.11
N HIS A 404 -6.39 0.10 2.00
CA HIS A 404 -5.03 -0.47 2.11
C HIS A 404 -4.69 -0.99 3.50
N GLY A 405 -5.42 -0.60 4.54
CA GLY A 405 -5.10 -0.97 5.90
C GLY A 405 -6.11 -0.43 6.90
N ALA A 406 -5.69 -0.29 8.15
CA ALA A 406 -6.52 0.30 9.20
C ALA A 406 -6.61 1.84 9.11
N GLY A 407 -5.55 2.50 8.64
CA GLY A 407 -5.44 3.97 8.68
C GLY A 407 -5.16 4.50 10.09
N ARG A 408 -4.38 5.58 10.20
CA ARG A 408 -4.02 6.14 11.51
C ARG A 408 -5.16 7.02 12.03
N GLN A 409 -5.48 6.89 13.31
CA GLN A 409 -6.35 7.82 14.04
C GLN A 409 -5.57 8.74 14.99
N MET A 410 -4.27 8.48 15.18
CA MET A 410 -3.38 9.30 16.01
C MET A 410 -2.06 9.60 15.32
N SER A 411 -1.55 10.82 15.52
CA SER A 411 -0.20 11.18 15.10
C SER A 411 0.84 10.34 15.87
N ARG A 412 2.02 10.15 15.27
CA ARG A 412 3.15 9.44 15.90
C ARG A 412 3.53 10.07 17.24
N HIS A 413 3.52 11.40 17.30
CA HIS A 413 3.80 12.16 18.53
C HIS A 413 2.74 11.92 19.61
N ALA A 414 1.45 11.86 19.24
CA ALA A 414 0.38 11.57 20.18
C ALA A 414 0.48 10.12 20.72
N ALA A 415 0.71 9.15 19.83
CA ALA A 415 0.90 7.75 20.22
C ALA A 415 2.09 7.56 21.19
N LYS A 416 3.23 8.19 20.89
CA LYS A 416 4.42 8.14 21.76
C LYS A 416 4.16 8.67 23.18
N ARG A 417 3.28 9.66 23.34
CA ARG A 417 2.91 10.19 24.67
C ARG A 417 1.91 9.32 25.41
N ALA A 418 1.07 8.57 24.69
CA ALA A 418 -0.03 7.81 25.26
C ALA A 418 0.33 6.35 25.60
N VAL A 419 1.40 5.81 25.00
CA VAL A 419 1.72 4.38 25.05
C VAL A 419 2.97 4.13 25.88
N ASP A 420 2.82 3.28 26.91
CA ASP A 420 3.95 2.70 27.62
C ASP A 420 4.47 1.43 26.90
N ALA A 421 5.77 1.38 26.66
CA ALA A 421 6.38 0.34 25.83
C ALA A 421 6.43 -1.03 26.52
N GLU A 422 6.69 -1.09 27.83
CA GLU A 422 6.77 -2.35 28.57
C GLU A 422 5.39 -2.96 28.74
N ARG A 423 4.39 -2.12 29.04
CA ARG A 423 2.99 -2.52 29.04
C ARG A 423 2.57 -3.05 27.68
N LEU A 424 2.87 -2.35 26.58
CA LEU A 424 2.53 -2.81 25.24
C LEU A 424 3.18 -4.17 24.91
N ARG A 425 4.47 -4.36 25.27
CA ARG A 425 5.16 -5.65 25.10
C ARG A 425 4.48 -6.76 25.91
N SER A 426 4.10 -6.46 27.15
CA SER A 426 3.42 -7.41 28.03
C SER A 426 2.05 -7.80 27.47
N GLU A 427 1.25 -6.83 27.02
CA GLU A 427 -0.07 -7.05 26.41
C GLU A 427 0.04 -7.89 25.13
N LEU A 428 1.02 -7.62 24.27
CA LEU A 428 1.26 -8.42 23.06
C LEU A 428 1.71 -9.85 23.40
N ARG A 429 2.61 -10.02 24.37
CA ARG A 429 3.04 -11.34 24.85
C ARG A 429 1.90 -12.16 25.47
N GLN A 430 1.04 -11.53 26.27
CA GLN A 430 -0.15 -12.18 26.84
C GLN A 430 -1.11 -12.67 25.75
N ARG A 431 -1.10 -12.01 24.59
CA ARG A 431 -1.86 -12.41 23.40
C ARG A 431 -1.12 -13.42 22.51
N GLY A 432 0.05 -13.90 22.94
CA GLY A 432 0.88 -14.86 22.21
C GLY A 432 1.67 -14.27 21.05
N ILE A 433 1.88 -12.95 21.02
CA ILE A 433 2.58 -12.25 19.93
C ILE A 433 4.02 -11.96 20.33
N VAL A 434 4.97 -12.54 19.60
CA VAL A 434 6.41 -12.28 19.74
C VAL A 434 6.76 -11.00 18.99
N VAL A 435 7.39 -10.03 19.65
CA VAL A 435 7.75 -8.75 19.00
C VAL A 435 9.26 -8.56 18.99
N GLN A 436 9.81 -8.33 17.80
CA GLN A 436 11.18 -7.88 17.60
C GLN A 436 11.12 -6.47 17.00
N ALA A 437 11.62 -5.47 17.74
CA ALA A 437 11.57 -4.08 17.31
C ALA A 437 12.96 -3.44 17.40
N GLY A 438 13.35 -2.74 16.33
CA GLY A 438 14.64 -2.03 16.24
C GLY A 438 14.78 -0.86 17.22
N SER A 439 13.66 -0.31 17.70
CA SER A 439 13.66 0.74 18.71
C SER A 439 12.37 0.75 19.55
N VAL A 440 12.46 1.22 20.80
CA VAL A 440 11.28 1.50 21.64
C VAL A 440 10.37 2.52 20.97
N ARG A 441 10.96 3.52 20.31
CA ARG A 441 10.23 4.56 19.56
C ARG A 441 9.37 3.96 18.45
N GLY A 442 9.95 3.11 17.60
CA GLY A 442 9.22 2.45 16.51
C GLY A 442 8.09 1.56 17.00
N LEU A 443 8.23 0.97 18.19
CA LEU A 443 7.19 0.18 18.82
C LEU A 443 5.99 1.04 19.25
N VAL A 444 6.21 2.11 20.01
CA VAL A 444 5.12 2.92 20.57
C VAL A 444 4.39 3.78 19.53
N GLU A 445 5.09 4.24 18.49
CA GLU A 445 4.47 5.01 17.40
C GLU A 445 3.47 4.19 16.57
N GLU A 446 3.59 2.87 16.63
CA GLU A 446 2.89 1.89 15.81
C GLU A 446 1.91 1.03 16.61
N ALA A 447 1.66 1.40 17.87
CA ALA A 447 0.77 0.68 18.77
C ALA A 447 -0.64 0.57 18.16
N PRO A 448 -1.39 -0.52 18.45
CA PRO A 448 -2.74 -0.72 17.92
C PRO A 448 -3.70 0.47 18.12
N ILE A 449 -3.63 1.15 19.27
CA ILE A 449 -4.46 2.33 19.57
C ILE A 449 -4.26 3.50 18.60
N ALA A 450 -3.13 3.56 17.90
CA ALA A 450 -2.84 4.62 16.93
C ALA A 450 -3.59 4.43 15.60
N TYR A 451 -4.21 3.26 15.39
CA TYR A 451 -4.88 2.85 14.15
C TYR A 451 -6.37 2.67 14.38
N LYS A 452 -7.18 2.94 13.34
CA LYS A 452 -8.62 2.65 13.39
C LYS A 452 -8.84 1.13 13.49
N ASP A 453 -10.09 0.73 13.74
CA ASP A 453 -10.45 -0.67 13.70
C ASP A 453 -10.48 -1.20 12.25
N VAL A 454 -9.53 -2.07 11.93
CA VAL A 454 -9.39 -2.71 10.62
C VAL A 454 -10.61 -3.57 10.26
N ASP A 455 -11.29 -4.17 11.26
CA ASP A 455 -12.49 -4.97 11.02
C ASP A 455 -13.60 -4.06 10.47
N ALA A 456 -13.80 -2.89 11.08
CA ALA A 456 -14.77 -1.89 10.61
C ALA A 456 -14.44 -1.36 9.20
N VAL A 457 -13.16 -1.07 8.92
CA VAL A 457 -12.73 -0.63 7.57
C VAL A 457 -13.04 -1.70 6.51
N VAL A 458 -12.70 -2.95 6.79
CA VAL A 458 -12.92 -4.08 5.88
C VAL A 458 -14.40 -4.35 5.66
N HIS A 459 -15.23 -4.21 6.70
CA HIS A 459 -16.68 -4.37 6.58
C HIS A 459 -17.31 -3.30 5.70
N VAL A 460 -16.82 -2.06 5.71
CA VAL A 460 -17.33 -1.00 4.82
C VAL A 460 -17.07 -1.34 3.36
N VAL A 461 -15.83 -1.70 2.99
CA VAL A 461 -15.52 -2.01 1.59
C VAL A 461 -16.22 -3.30 1.11
N HIS A 462 -16.50 -4.22 2.03
CA HIS A 462 -17.34 -5.38 1.76
C HIS A 462 -18.79 -5.02 1.48
N THR A 463 -19.38 -4.21 2.36
CA THR A 463 -20.77 -3.74 2.23
C THR A 463 -20.98 -2.89 0.98
N ALA A 464 -19.97 -2.11 0.58
CA ALA A 464 -19.99 -1.33 -0.65
C ALA A 464 -19.89 -2.19 -1.94
N GLY A 465 -19.59 -3.48 -1.82
CA GLY A 465 -19.43 -4.38 -2.97
C GLY A 465 -18.18 -4.10 -3.80
N ILE A 466 -17.19 -3.39 -3.25
CA ILE A 466 -15.92 -3.06 -3.95
C ILE A 466 -14.80 -4.07 -3.64
N ALA A 467 -14.93 -4.85 -2.56
CA ALA A 467 -14.07 -6.00 -2.29
C ALA A 467 -14.86 -7.07 -1.51
N ARG A 468 -14.45 -8.34 -1.60
CA ARG A 468 -15.09 -9.44 -0.86
C ARG A 468 -14.10 -10.07 0.12
N ILE A 469 -14.51 -10.16 1.39
CA ILE A 469 -13.70 -10.76 2.45
C ILE A 469 -13.50 -12.25 2.17
N VAL A 470 -12.25 -12.73 2.23
CA VAL A 470 -11.91 -14.16 2.08
C VAL A 470 -11.38 -14.72 3.38
N ALA A 471 -10.39 -14.06 4.00
CA ALA A 471 -9.70 -14.56 5.16
C ALA A 471 -9.35 -13.45 6.15
N ARG A 472 -9.42 -13.77 7.43
CA ARG A 472 -8.84 -12.96 8.52
C ARG A 472 -7.59 -13.65 9.03
N LEU A 473 -6.53 -12.87 9.17
CA LEU A 473 -5.21 -13.28 9.64
C LEU A 473 -4.97 -12.72 11.04
N ARG A 474 -4.27 -13.46 11.89
CA ARG A 474 -3.84 -12.99 13.21
C ARG A 474 -2.32 -13.07 13.34
N PRO A 475 -1.66 -12.01 13.83
CA PRO A 475 -0.22 -12.04 14.07
C PRO A 475 0.12 -12.98 15.22
N ILE A 476 1.26 -13.64 15.11
CA ILE A 476 1.92 -14.41 16.17
C ILE A 476 3.37 -13.98 16.36
N ALA A 477 4.00 -13.37 15.34
CA ALA A 477 5.24 -12.64 15.51
C ALA A 477 5.29 -11.41 14.61
N VAL A 478 5.85 -10.31 15.11
CA VAL A 478 5.99 -9.06 14.37
C VAL A 478 7.42 -8.54 14.48
N ILE A 479 8.05 -8.35 13.33
CA ILE A 479 9.40 -7.83 13.16
C ILE A 479 9.28 -6.40 12.62
N LYS A 480 9.81 -5.42 13.36
CA LYS A 480 9.75 -3.98 13.02
C LYS A 480 11.10 -3.29 13.17
N GLY A 481 11.27 -2.21 12.42
CA GLY A 481 12.48 -1.35 12.48
C GLY A 481 12.47 -0.23 13.50
#